data_AF-A0A919NDA3-F1
#
_entry.id   AF-A0A919NDA3-F1
#
_cell.length_a   1.000
_cell.length_b   1.000
_cell.length_c   1.000
_cell.angle_alpha   90.00
_cell.angle_beta   90.00
_cell.angle_gamma   90.00
#
_symmetry.space_group_name_H-M   'P 1'
#
loop_
_entity.id
_entity.type
_entity.pdbx_description
1 polymer ?
#
loop_
_entity_poly.entity_id
_entity_poly.type
_entity_poly.pdbx_seq_one_letter_code
_entity_poly.pdbx_strand_id
1 'polypeptide(L)'
;MPDRVLSTPTRTGVAARPTRPEQERLSSSAAQILALQRSAGNAAVNAMLLQRAPATGTVALSAPVVTAENEEGSCGYFSRVREWAVANAQQGVIVQRVTRRFDVERFDGQGWQALNGAALDAYVAGSGGNADATVTEYWELWQVGADGTVSDGGADTFGLTSIIQQEGVIPDTTRGTFTITGEAQFYPTTDTPTNLGFVRGAVGTAGGLYSSFTAPTLTGGVSPVNYRVTASWDSTDKRAPSKRTGTEYRPRASWTIVTES
;
A
#
# COMPACT_ATOMS: atom_id res chain seq x y z
N MET A 1 -47.34 -60.98 -9.72
CA MET A 1 -48.52 -61.49 -8.98
C MET A 1 -48.03 -62.58 -8.03
N PRO A 2 -48.45 -62.63 -6.75
CA PRO A 2 -49.77 -62.25 -6.25
C PRO A 2 -49.83 -61.27 -5.04
N ASP A 3 -51.09 -61.02 -4.72
CA ASP A 3 -51.86 -60.13 -3.85
C ASP A 3 -51.71 -60.13 -2.30
N ARG A 4 -52.26 -59.02 -1.73
CA ARG A 4 -53.00 -58.82 -0.44
C ARG A 4 -52.23 -58.70 0.89
N VAL A 5 -52.57 -57.86 1.90
CA VAL A 5 -53.54 -56.74 2.14
C VAL A 5 -53.35 -56.17 3.59
N LEU A 6 -53.90 -54.96 3.90
CA LEU A 6 -54.20 -54.31 5.23
C LEU A 6 -53.00 -53.73 6.06
N SER A 7 -53.00 -52.56 6.74
CA SER A 7 -54.00 -51.59 7.26
C SER A 7 -53.35 -50.23 7.63
N THR A 8 -54.14 -49.17 7.67
CA THR A 8 -53.89 -47.78 8.15
C THR A 8 -53.65 -47.68 9.68
N PRO A 9 -53.06 -46.58 10.20
CA PRO A 9 -53.93 -45.52 10.76
C PRO A 9 -53.46 -44.07 10.53
N THR A 10 -54.48 -43.22 10.45
CA THR A 10 -54.49 -41.75 10.37
C THR A 10 -54.10 -41.11 11.71
N ARG A 11 -53.25 -40.06 11.72
CA ARG A 11 -53.14 -39.13 12.85
C ARG A 11 -53.15 -37.68 12.37
N THR A 12 -54.25 -37.02 12.69
CA THR A 12 -54.56 -35.61 12.46
C THR A 12 -53.75 -34.74 13.43
N GLY A 13 -52.92 -33.83 12.92
CA GLY A 13 -52.24 -32.79 13.69
C GLY A 13 -52.76 -31.42 13.28
N VAL A 14 -53.47 -30.76 14.19
CA VAL A 14 -54.05 -29.42 14.03
C VAL A 14 -52.95 -28.37 14.14
N ALA A 15 -52.73 -27.58 13.08
CA ALA A 15 -51.85 -26.41 13.13
C ALA A 15 -52.54 -25.26 13.88
N ALA A 16 -51.89 -24.79 14.95
CA ALA A 16 -52.35 -23.65 15.74
C ALA A 16 -52.26 -22.36 14.92
N ARG A 17 -53.36 -21.60 14.88
CA ARG A 17 -53.48 -20.29 14.23
C ARG A 17 -52.86 -19.23 15.17
N PRO A 18 -51.85 -18.47 14.74
CA PRO A 18 -51.27 -17.42 15.58
C PRO A 18 -52.30 -16.31 15.86
N THR A 19 -52.28 -15.80 17.09
CA THR A 19 -53.20 -14.79 17.59
C THR A 19 -52.83 -13.40 17.06
N ARG A 20 -53.83 -12.52 17.06
CA ARG A 20 -53.90 -11.23 16.35
C ARG A 20 -52.81 -10.16 16.65
N PRO A 21 -52.05 -10.12 17.77
CA PRO A 21 -51.07 -9.03 17.96
C PRO A 21 -49.75 -9.19 17.19
N GLU A 22 -49.49 -10.35 16.58
CA GLU A 22 -48.21 -10.61 15.88
C GLU A 22 -48.24 -10.15 14.40
N GLN A 23 -49.45 -10.03 13.82
CA GLN A 23 -49.62 -9.67 12.41
C GLN A 23 -49.42 -8.16 12.15
N GLU A 24 -49.55 -7.29 13.17
CA GLU A 24 -49.31 -5.84 13.08
C GLU A 24 -47.83 -5.45 13.23
N ARG A 25 -47.01 -6.29 13.89
CA ARG A 25 -45.54 -6.07 13.96
C ARG A 25 -44.84 -6.41 12.65
N LEU A 26 -45.35 -7.40 11.89
CA LEU A 26 -44.76 -7.81 10.62
C LEU A 26 -45.05 -6.85 9.47
N SER A 27 -46.23 -6.21 9.44
CA SER A 27 -46.59 -5.19 8.45
C SER A 27 -45.82 -3.87 8.63
N SER A 28 -45.47 -3.54 9.88
CA SER A 28 -44.66 -2.35 10.21
C SER A 28 -43.21 -2.46 9.72
N SER A 29 -42.62 -3.67 9.76
CA SER A 29 -41.25 -3.96 9.31
C SER A 29 -41.10 -3.89 7.79
N ALA A 30 -42.05 -4.48 7.04
CA ALA A 30 -41.99 -4.49 5.58
C ALA A 30 -42.12 -3.09 4.97
N ALA A 31 -42.98 -2.23 5.53
CA ALA A 31 -43.13 -0.84 5.07
C ALA A 31 -41.88 0.01 5.38
N GLN A 32 -41.21 -0.23 6.52
CA GLN A 32 -39.97 0.44 6.88
C GLN A 32 -38.79 0.01 6.00
N ILE A 33 -38.68 -1.29 5.68
CA ILE A 33 -37.65 -1.81 4.76
C ILE A 33 -37.86 -1.26 3.35
N LEU A 34 -39.10 -1.19 2.87
CA LEU A 34 -39.40 -0.64 1.54
C LEU A 34 -39.15 0.88 1.47
N ALA A 35 -39.38 1.62 2.56
CA ALA A 35 -39.05 3.04 2.66
C ALA A 35 -37.53 3.28 2.68
N LEU A 36 -36.76 2.43 3.38
CA LEU A 36 -35.29 2.47 3.39
C LEU A 36 -34.69 2.15 2.00
N GLN A 37 -35.25 1.18 1.28
CA GLN A 37 -34.79 0.82 -0.06
C GLN A 37 -35.05 1.94 -1.07
N ARG A 38 -36.17 2.68 -0.95
CA ARG A 38 -36.45 3.85 -1.79
C ARG A 38 -35.58 5.06 -1.45
N SER A 39 -35.25 5.29 -0.18
CA SER A 39 -34.35 6.40 0.20
C SER A 39 -32.90 6.14 -0.21
N ALA A 40 -32.41 4.90 -0.08
CA ALA A 40 -31.09 4.50 -0.55
C ALA A 40 -30.99 4.53 -2.09
N GLY A 41 -32.03 4.08 -2.80
CA GLY A 41 -32.11 4.15 -4.26
C GLY A 41 -32.09 5.59 -4.78
N ASN A 42 -32.84 6.50 -4.15
CA ASN A 42 -32.86 7.91 -4.55
C ASN A 42 -31.54 8.63 -4.21
N ALA A 43 -30.84 8.26 -3.14
CA ALA A 43 -29.53 8.81 -2.82
C ALA A 43 -28.45 8.35 -3.81
N ALA A 44 -28.48 7.07 -4.23
CA ALA A 44 -27.56 6.53 -5.23
C ALA A 44 -27.80 7.12 -6.63
N VAL A 45 -29.07 7.32 -7.01
CA VAL A 45 -29.44 7.96 -8.29
C VAL A 45 -29.11 9.46 -8.28
N ASN A 46 -29.30 10.17 -7.16
CA ASN A 46 -28.83 11.56 -7.03
C ASN A 46 -27.30 11.67 -7.01
N ALA A 47 -26.58 10.69 -6.47
CA ALA A 47 -25.12 10.64 -6.53
C ALA A 47 -24.60 10.37 -7.96
N MET A 48 -25.31 9.57 -8.77
CA MET A 48 -24.97 9.36 -10.19
C MET A 48 -25.37 10.53 -11.10
N LEU A 49 -26.43 11.28 -10.77
CA LEU A 49 -26.89 12.43 -11.57
C LEU A 49 -26.19 13.75 -11.19
N LEU A 50 -25.49 13.81 -10.06
CA LEU A 50 -24.53 14.87 -9.73
C LEU A 50 -23.16 14.56 -10.32
N GLN A 51 -23.12 14.22 -11.61
CA GLN A 51 -21.91 14.38 -12.40
C GLN A 51 -21.63 15.89 -12.45
N ARG A 52 -20.91 16.39 -11.44
CA ARG A 52 -20.48 17.77 -11.34
C ARG A 52 -19.86 18.14 -12.68
N ALA A 53 -20.26 19.28 -13.23
CA ALA A 53 -19.57 19.87 -14.36
C ALA A 53 -18.05 19.82 -14.10
N PRO A 54 -17.22 19.44 -15.09
CA PRO A 54 -15.78 19.39 -14.89
C PRO A 54 -15.35 20.74 -14.34
N ALA A 55 -14.75 20.73 -13.15
CA ALA A 55 -14.26 21.95 -12.55
C ALA A 55 -13.28 22.57 -13.55
N THR A 56 -13.55 23.80 -13.98
CA THR A 56 -12.62 24.65 -14.76
C THR A 56 -11.46 25.13 -13.88
N GLY A 57 -10.91 24.23 -13.08
CA GLY A 57 -9.80 24.46 -12.17
C GLY A 57 -8.49 23.99 -12.79
N THR A 58 -7.40 24.65 -12.42
CA THR A 58 -6.03 24.20 -12.70
C THR A 58 -5.86 22.75 -12.26
N VAL A 59 -5.31 21.89 -13.11
CA VAL A 59 -5.06 20.48 -12.74
C VAL A 59 -4.12 20.44 -11.53
N ALA A 60 -4.56 19.73 -10.50
CA ALA A 60 -3.79 19.53 -9.29
C ALA A 60 -3.63 18.04 -9.00
N LEU A 61 -2.37 17.62 -8.85
CA LEU A 61 -2.06 16.40 -8.14
C LEU A 61 -2.45 16.61 -6.68
N SER A 62 -3.29 15.73 -6.16
CA SER A 62 -3.66 15.77 -4.75
C SER A 62 -2.55 15.14 -3.92
N ALA A 63 -2.48 15.52 -2.64
CA ALA A 63 -1.61 14.82 -1.71
C ALA A 63 -1.96 13.33 -1.71
N PRO A 64 -0.97 12.43 -1.72
CA PRO A 64 -1.21 11.01 -1.73
C PRO A 64 -2.00 10.59 -0.50
N VAL A 65 -2.94 9.66 -0.68
CA VAL A 65 -3.72 9.10 0.42
C VAL A 65 -2.98 7.89 0.98
N VAL A 66 -2.73 7.89 2.29
CA VAL A 66 -2.12 6.73 2.98
C VAL A 66 -3.18 5.63 3.12
N THR A 67 -2.87 4.41 2.68
CA THR A 67 -3.77 3.26 2.78
C THR A 67 -3.47 2.43 4.04
N ALA A 68 -4.31 1.43 4.33
CA ALA A 68 -4.15 0.57 5.50
C ALA A 68 -3.00 -0.45 5.39
N GLU A 69 -2.29 -0.49 4.26
CA GLU A 69 -1.28 -1.51 3.93
C GLU A 69 0.14 -1.16 4.40
N ASN A 70 0.23 -0.30 5.42
CA ASN A 70 1.52 0.09 5.99
C ASN A 70 2.03 -0.97 6.95
N GLU A 71 3.28 -1.38 6.75
CA GLU A 71 3.94 -2.37 7.60
C GLU A 71 5.24 -1.80 8.18
N GLU A 72 5.55 -2.22 9.39
CA GLU A 72 6.86 -2.04 10.01
C GLU A 72 7.35 -3.42 10.43
N GLY A 73 8.66 -3.58 10.49
CA GLY A 73 9.28 -4.84 10.86
C GLY A 73 10.61 -4.63 11.55
N SER A 74 11.47 -5.62 11.50
CA SER A 74 12.78 -5.53 12.15
C SER A 74 13.87 -5.04 11.19
N CYS A 75 14.90 -4.43 11.75
CA CYS A 75 16.15 -4.05 11.11
C CYS A 75 15.96 -3.23 9.82
N GLY A 76 15.09 -2.24 9.85
CA GLY A 76 14.85 -1.35 8.72
C GLY A 76 13.72 -1.81 7.79
N TYR A 77 13.11 -2.98 8.01
CA TYR A 77 11.93 -3.38 7.23
C TYR A 77 10.77 -2.42 7.46
N PHE A 78 10.19 -1.94 6.37
CA PHE A 78 8.89 -1.28 6.35
C PHE A 78 8.32 -1.31 4.93
N SER A 79 7.01 -1.15 4.83
CA SER A 79 6.30 -0.90 3.58
C SER A 79 5.32 0.25 3.77
N ARG A 80 5.18 1.10 2.77
CA ARG A 80 4.17 2.15 2.70
C ARG A 80 3.49 2.10 1.35
N VAL A 81 2.18 2.28 1.39
CA VAL A 81 1.36 2.39 0.19
C VAL A 81 0.63 3.71 0.23
N ARG A 82 0.71 4.42 -0.88
CA ARG A 82 0.11 5.72 -1.11
C ARG A 82 -0.64 5.71 -2.42
N GLU A 83 -1.75 6.41 -2.51
CA GLU A 83 -2.51 6.50 -3.76
C GLU A 83 -2.50 7.92 -4.32
N TRP A 84 -2.16 8.03 -5.60
CA TRP A 84 -2.29 9.27 -6.34
C TRP A 84 -3.75 9.54 -6.70
N ALA A 85 -4.15 10.80 -6.57
CA ALA A 85 -5.42 11.29 -7.07
C ALA A 85 -5.23 12.60 -7.83
N VAL A 86 -5.96 12.74 -8.93
CA VAL A 86 -5.98 13.97 -9.72
C VAL A 86 -7.32 14.68 -9.47
N ALA A 87 -7.26 15.92 -9.00
CA ALA A 87 -8.47 16.64 -8.56
C ALA A 87 -9.38 17.06 -9.73
N ASN A 88 -8.80 17.30 -10.91
CA ASN A 88 -9.52 17.69 -12.13
C ASN A 88 -9.14 16.71 -13.23
N ALA A 89 -10.12 15.92 -13.69
CA ALA A 89 -9.94 14.91 -14.71
C ALA A 89 -9.31 15.50 -15.98
N GLN A 90 -8.09 15.05 -16.29
CA GLN A 90 -7.36 15.46 -17.48
C GLN A 90 -6.33 14.39 -17.83
N GLN A 91 -6.20 14.11 -19.13
CA GLN A 91 -5.19 13.18 -19.62
C GLN A 91 -3.78 13.75 -19.39
N GLY A 92 -2.87 12.87 -18.96
CA GLY A 92 -1.49 13.23 -18.72
C GLY A 92 -0.68 12.10 -18.11
N VAL A 93 0.39 12.49 -17.44
CA VAL A 93 1.23 11.59 -16.64
C VAL A 93 1.55 12.23 -15.30
N ILE A 94 1.69 11.40 -14.28
CA ILE A 94 2.34 11.77 -13.03
C ILE A 94 3.77 11.25 -13.14
N VAL A 95 4.75 12.13 -12.96
CA VAL A 95 6.16 11.75 -12.90
C VAL A 95 6.68 12.09 -11.54
N GLN A 96 7.34 11.13 -10.92
CA GLN A 96 7.98 11.28 -9.63
C GLN A 96 9.47 11.07 -9.75
N ARG A 97 10.25 12.01 -9.22
CA ARG A 97 11.67 11.81 -8.91
C ARG A 97 11.77 11.18 -7.53
N VAL A 98 12.43 10.04 -7.45
CA VAL A 98 12.70 9.34 -6.20
C VAL A 98 14.18 9.49 -5.86
N THR A 99 14.49 9.83 -4.61
CA THR A 99 15.87 9.85 -4.10
C THR A 99 15.94 9.04 -2.81
N ARG A 100 16.99 8.23 -2.68
CA ARG A 100 17.20 7.26 -1.60
C ARG A 100 18.56 7.48 -0.95
N ARG A 101 18.59 7.41 0.37
CA ARG A 101 19.80 7.56 1.17
C ARG A 101 19.87 6.51 2.26
N PHE A 102 21.04 5.88 2.37
CA PHE A 102 21.35 4.86 3.36
C PHE A 102 22.48 5.35 4.25
N ASP A 103 22.23 5.38 5.56
CA ASP A 103 23.25 5.58 6.59
C ASP A 103 23.16 4.37 7.52
N VAL A 104 23.83 3.27 7.15
CA VAL A 104 23.73 1.96 7.82
C VAL A 104 25.07 1.52 8.37
N GLU A 105 25.05 0.93 9.56
CA GLU A 105 26.18 0.22 10.15
C GLU A 105 25.82 -1.24 10.38
N ARG A 106 26.79 -2.14 10.20
CA ARG A 106 26.72 -3.55 10.59
C ARG A 106 27.62 -3.84 11.77
N PHE A 107 27.25 -4.81 12.59
CA PHE A 107 28.14 -5.34 13.61
C PHE A 107 28.96 -6.50 13.06
N ASP A 108 30.27 -6.49 13.29
CA ASP A 108 31.22 -7.50 12.79
C ASP A 108 31.75 -8.45 13.88
N GLY A 109 31.18 -8.39 15.09
CA GLY A 109 31.65 -9.12 16.25
C GLY A 109 32.63 -8.34 17.14
N GLN A 110 33.25 -7.28 16.61
CA GLN A 110 34.19 -6.40 17.34
C GLN A 110 33.62 -4.99 17.50
N GLY A 111 32.84 -4.52 16.54
CA GLY A 111 32.24 -3.19 16.57
C GLY A 111 31.28 -2.94 15.41
N TRP A 112 30.80 -1.69 15.36
CA TRP A 112 29.94 -1.20 14.28
C TRP A 112 30.79 -0.63 13.15
N GLN A 113 30.51 -1.07 11.93
CA GLN A 113 31.20 -0.65 10.72
C GLN A 113 30.19 -0.14 9.70
N ALA A 114 30.53 0.94 9.00
CA ALA A 114 29.70 1.46 7.93
C ALA A 114 29.43 0.40 6.84
N LEU A 115 28.19 0.37 6.34
CA LEU A 115 27.71 -0.54 5.31
C LEU A 115 26.93 0.25 4.26
N ASN A 116 27.41 0.29 3.01
CA ASN A 116 26.83 1.12 1.96
C ASN A 116 26.98 0.49 0.56
N GLY A 117 26.22 1.03 -0.41
CA GLY A 117 26.28 0.65 -1.81
C GLY A 117 26.25 -0.86 -2.04
N ALA A 118 27.12 -1.35 -2.92
CA ALA A 118 27.19 -2.77 -3.26
C ALA A 118 27.51 -3.69 -2.06
N ALA A 119 28.20 -3.19 -1.03
CA ALA A 119 28.46 -3.98 0.18
C ALA A 119 27.19 -4.19 1.00
N LEU A 120 26.29 -3.19 1.04
CA LEU A 120 24.97 -3.32 1.66
C LEU A 120 24.11 -4.32 0.89
N ASP A 121 24.09 -4.23 -0.44
CA ASP A 121 23.34 -5.18 -1.29
C ASP A 121 23.83 -6.62 -1.09
N ALA A 122 25.15 -6.84 -1.10
CA ALA A 122 25.74 -8.15 -0.84
C ALA A 122 25.44 -8.68 0.57
N TYR A 123 25.36 -7.80 1.57
CA TYR A 123 25.03 -8.19 2.94
C TYR A 123 23.60 -8.72 3.04
N VAL A 124 22.63 -8.01 2.45
CA VAL A 124 21.20 -8.35 2.51
C VAL A 124 20.85 -9.54 1.60
N ALA A 125 21.60 -9.76 0.52
CA ALA A 125 21.42 -10.93 -0.34
C ALA A 125 21.55 -12.27 0.43
N GLY A 126 22.31 -12.30 1.53
CA GLY A 126 22.45 -13.49 2.38
C GLY A 126 21.14 -13.98 2.99
N SER A 127 20.16 -13.09 3.21
CA SER A 127 18.82 -13.43 3.70
C SER A 127 17.80 -13.57 2.57
N GLY A 128 18.24 -13.57 1.30
CA GLY A 128 17.36 -13.57 0.13
C GLY A 128 16.68 -12.22 -0.15
N GLY A 129 17.07 -11.14 0.53
CA GLY A 129 16.54 -9.80 0.31
C GLY A 129 17.34 -9.00 -0.72
N ASN A 130 16.81 -7.82 -1.07
CA ASN A 130 17.52 -6.81 -1.84
C ASN A 130 17.28 -5.42 -1.25
N ALA A 131 18.34 -4.65 -1.02
CA ALA A 131 18.26 -3.27 -0.55
C ALA A 131 18.30 -2.25 -1.70
N ASP A 132 18.80 -2.64 -2.89
CA ASP A 132 19.06 -1.75 -4.03
C ASP A 132 19.84 -0.48 -3.63
N ALA A 133 20.82 -0.60 -2.74
CA ALA A 133 21.56 0.51 -2.14
C ALA A 133 22.45 1.27 -3.12
N THR A 134 22.70 0.70 -4.30
CA THR A 134 23.35 1.39 -5.43
C THR A 134 22.40 2.27 -6.25
N VAL A 135 21.09 2.10 -6.10
CA VAL A 135 20.06 2.90 -6.77
C VAL A 135 19.61 4.03 -5.85
N THR A 136 20.29 5.17 -5.93
CA THR A 136 20.02 6.33 -5.07
C THR A 136 19.09 7.35 -5.68
N GLU A 137 18.86 7.29 -7.00
CA GLU A 137 17.99 8.22 -7.71
C GLU A 137 17.40 7.56 -8.94
N TYR A 138 16.10 7.78 -9.17
CA TYR A 138 15.39 7.32 -10.35
C TYR A 138 14.05 8.06 -10.50
N TRP A 139 13.35 7.77 -11.59
CA TRP A 139 12.03 8.32 -11.88
C TRP A 139 11.00 7.22 -12.05
N GLU A 140 9.79 7.48 -11.57
CA GLU A 140 8.59 6.66 -11.75
C GLU A 140 7.53 7.44 -12.53
N LEU A 141 6.68 6.72 -13.27
CA LEU A 141 5.63 7.32 -14.08
C LEU A 141 4.32 6.53 -13.96
N TRP A 142 3.23 7.25 -13.73
CA TRP A 142 1.86 6.76 -13.87
C TRP A 142 1.16 7.50 -15.01
N GLN A 143 0.40 6.78 -15.83
CA GLN A 143 -0.47 7.37 -16.83
C GLN A 143 -1.77 7.83 -16.18
N VAL A 144 -2.31 8.95 -16.65
CA VAL A 144 -3.61 9.47 -16.21
C VAL A 144 -4.56 9.55 -17.40
N GLY A 145 -5.70 8.90 -17.30
CA GLY A 145 -6.77 8.93 -18.29
C GLY A 145 -7.46 10.30 -18.36
N ALA A 146 -8.18 10.55 -19.45
CA ALA A 146 -8.95 11.79 -19.59
C ALA A 146 -10.05 11.96 -18.52
N ASP A 147 -10.47 10.86 -17.90
CA ASP A 147 -11.41 10.80 -16.77
C ASP A 147 -10.73 10.95 -15.40
N GLY A 148 -9.41 11.15 -15.36
CA GLY A 148 -8.62 11.28 -14.14
C GLY A 148 -8.21 9.94 -13.50
N THR A 149 -8.53 8.80 -14.13
CA THR A 149 -8.08 7.49 -13.63
C THR A 149 -6.57 7.36 -13.75
N VAL A 150 -5.91 6.87 -12.68
CA VAL A 150 -4.46 6.66 -12.67
C VAL A 150 -4.17 5.18 -12.95
N SER A 151 -3.22 4.91 -13.85
CA SER A 151 -2.81 3.55 -14.20
C SER A 151 -2.25 2.79 -12.99
N ASP A 152 -2.24 1.46 -13.08
CA ASP A 152 -1.68 0.57 -12.04
C ASP A 152 -2.32 0.78 -10.66
N GLY A 153 -3.60 1.17 -10.64
CA GLY A 153 -4.35 1.47 -9.42
C GLY A 153 -3.95 2.77 -8.72
N GLY A 154 -3.00 3.53 -9.29
CA GLY A 154 -2.51 4.77 -8.70
C GLY A 154 -1.65 4.58 -7.44
N ALA A 155 -1.28 3.34 -7.12
CA ALA A 155 -0.45 3.04 -5.96
C ALA A 155 1.02 3.43 -6.20
N ASP A 156 1.55 4.23 -5.29
CA ASP A 156 2.96 4.44 -5.02
C ASP A 156 3.33 3.58 -3.81
N THR A 157 4.10 2.52 -4.07
CA THR A 157 4.57 1.60 -3.03
C THR A 157 6.06 1.78 -2.86
N PHE A 158 6.47 2.08 -1.64
CA PHE A 158 7.88 2.14 -1.31
C PHE A 158 8.13 1.46 0.03
N GLY A 159 9.28 0.83 0.13
CA GLY A 159 9.63 0.06 1.30
C GLY A 159 11.10 -0.29 1.30
N LEU A 160 11.48 -0.97 2.36
CA LEU A 160 12.80 -1.53 2.50
C LEU A 160 12.65 -2.92 3.08
N THR A 161 13.46 -3.85 2.58
CA THR A 161 13.56 -5.18 3.19
C THR A 161 14.26 -5.11 4.56
N SER A 162 14.20 -6.19 5.34
CA SER A 162 15.02 -6.28 6.55
C SER A 162 16.50 -6.24 6.18
N ILE A 163 17.27 -5.34 6.80
CA ILE A 163 18.72 -5.23 6.59
C ILE A 163 19.42 -6.20 7.55
N ILE A 164 19.35 -7.48 7.23
CA ILE A 164 19.99 -8.58 7.97
C ILE A 164 20.73 -9.50 6.99
N GLN A 165 21.75 -10.19 7.47
CA GLN A 165 22.50 -11.14 6.63
C GLN A 165 21.85 -12.52 6.56
N GLN A 166 21.11 -12.90 7.60
CA GLN A 166 20.50 -14.22 7.73
C GLN A 166 19.11 -14.07 8.33
N GLU A 167 18.14 -14.76 7.74
CA GLU A 167 16.76 -14.76 8.21
C GLU A 167 16.68 -15.23 9.69
N GLY A 168 15.87 -14.54 10.47
CA GLY A 168 15.66 -14.84 11.90
C GLY A 168 16.80 -14.40 12.83
N VAL A 169 17.95 -13.96 12.29
CA VAL A 169 19.05 -13.41 13.10
C VAL A 169 18.90 -11.90 13.16
N ILE A 170 18.42 -11.40 14.31
CA ILE A 170 18.14 -9.97 14.52
C ILE A 170 19.20 -9.29 15.41
N PRO A 171 19.56 -9.79 16.60
CA PRO A 171 20.43 -9.05 17.49
C PRO A 171 21.84 -8.86 16.92
N ASP A 172 22.43 -7.70 17.18
CA ASP A 172 23.79 -7.35 16.75
C ASP A 172 23.98 -7.59 15.23
N THR A 173 23.01 -7.17 14.40
CA THR A 173 23.11 -7.22 12.93
C THR A 173 23.38 -5.86 12.35
N THR A 174 22.37 -5.00 12.30
CA THR A 174 22.48 -3.64 11.75
C THR A 174 21.79 -2.59 12.61
N ARG A 175 22.22 -1.35 12.42
CA ARG A 175 21.55 -0.15 12.91
C ARG A 175 21.71 0.95 11.89
N GLY A 176 20.84 1.93 11.92
CA GLY A 176 20.99 3.08 11.04
C GLY A 176 19.67 3.72 10.64
N THR A 177 19.74 4.44 9.54
CA THR A 177 18.62 5.15 8.96
C THR A 177 18.57 4.96 7.45
N PHE A 178 17.35 4.86 6.93
CA PHE A 178 17.05 4.95 5.51
C PHE A 178 16.11 6.13 5.27
N THR A 179 16.42 6.97 4.29
CA THR A 179 15.54 8.05 3.83
C THR A 179 15.15 7.82 2.39
N ILE A 180 13.87 7.95 2.07
CA ILE A 180 13.36 8.07 0.71
C ILE A 180 12.57 9.37 0.57
N THR A 181 12.78 10.08 -0.53
CA THR A 181 12.03 11.29 -0.88
C THR A 181 11.42 11.13 -2.26
N GLY A 182 10.17 11.58 -2.40
CA GLY A 182 9.48 11.67 -3.66
C GLY A 182 9.14 13.13 -3.99
N GLU A 183 9.46 13.56 -5.20
CA GLU A 183 8.95 14.80 -5.80
C GLU A 183 8.12 14.43 -7.02
N ALA A 184 6.80 14.46 -6.87
CA ALA A 184 5.84 14.12 -7.92
C ALA A 184 5.21 15.37 -8.54
N GLN A 185 5.03 15.36 -9.86
CA GLN A 185 4.37 16.43 -10.60
C GLN A 185 3.44 15.82 -11.65
N PHE A 186 2.34 16.50 -11.94
CA PHE A 186 1.46 16.15 -13.06
C PHE A 186 1.86 16.93 -14.31
N TYR A 187 1.87 16.24 -15.45
CA TYR A 187 2.17 16.80 -16.76
C TYR A 187 1.01 16.52 -17.72
N PRO A 188 0.27 17.56 -18.15
CA PRO A 188 -0.64 17.47 -19.29
C PRO A 188 0.08 16.96 -20.54
N THR A 189 -0.27 15.77 -21.01
CA THR A 189 0.29 15.25 -22.26
C THR A 189 -0.55 14.10 -22.81
N THR A 190 -0.46 13.88 -24.11
CA THR A 190 -0.97 12.69 -24.79
C THR A 190 0.14 11.69 -25.12
N ASP A 191 1.39 12.01 -24.79
CA ASP A 191 2.53 11.14 -25.04
C ASP A 191 2.47 9.85 -24.22
N THR A 192 3.00 8.78 -24.79
CA THR A 192 3.14 7.50 -24.10
C THR A 192 4.38 7.50 -23.20
N PRO A 193 4.40 6.70 -22.12
CA PRO A 193 5.57 6.60 -21.24
C PRO A 193 6.88 6.31 -22.00
N THR A 194 6.82 5.45 -23.02
CA THR A 194 7.99 5.09 -23.84
C THR A 194 8.51 6.27 -24.66
N ASN A 195 7.64 7.11 -25.21
CA ASN A 195 8.07 8.34 -25.90
C ASN A 195 8.72 9.34 -24.94
N LEU A 196 8.37 9.28 -23.66
CA LEU A 196 8.96 10.08 -22.59
C LEU A 196 10.23 9.45 -21.98
N GLY A 197 10.71 8.33 -22.53
CA GLY A 197 11.92 7.65 -22.09
C GLY A 197 11.74 6.68 -20.92
N PHE A 198 10.51 6.31 -20.59
CA PHE A 198 10.21 5.34 -19.53
C PHE A 198 9.99 3.93 -20.10
N VAL A 199 10.49 2.93 -19.38
CA VAL A 199 10.28 1.52 -19.69
C VAL A 199 9.75 0.83 -18.43
N ARG A 200 8.77 -0.07 -18.56
CA ARG A 200 8.27 -0.83 -17.42
C ARG A 200 9.40 -1.66 -16.80
N GLY A 201 9.54 -1.56 -15.48
CA GLY A 201 10.51 -2.34 -14.71
C GLY A 201 11.99 -2.03 -15.04
N ALA A 202 12.29 -0.88 -15.66
CA ALA A 202 13.67 -0.49 -15.93
C ALA A 202 14.49 -0.32 -14.64
N VAL A 203 13.83 0.10 -13.57
CA VAL A 203 14.40 0.25 -12.24
C VAL A 203 13.77 -0.80 -11.32
N GLY A 204 14.56 -1.74 -10.81
CA GLY A 204 14.06 -2.86 -10.00
C GLY A 204 13.29 -2.42 -8.76
N THR A 205 13.81 -1.41 -8.04
CA THR A 205 13.16 -0.87 -6.83
C THR A 205 11.84 -0.13 -7.09
N ALA A 206 11.46 0.11 -8.35
CA ALA A 206 10.20 0.75 -8.73
C ALA A 206 9.02 -0.24 -8.89
N GLY A 207 9.19 -1.50 -8.47
CA GLY A 207 8.06 -2.45 -8.36
C GLY A 207 7.34 -2.79 -9.67
N GLY A 208 8.01 -2.65 -10.83
CA GLY A 208 7.42 -2.93 -12.15
C GLY A 208 6.69 -1.75 -12.80
N LEU A 209 6.68 -0.58 -12.16
CA LEU A 209 6.19 0.67 -12.75
C LEU A 209 7.02 1.07 -13.98
N TYR A 210 6.44 1.95 -14.80
CA TYR A 210 7.23 2.70 -15.78
C TYR A 210 8.28 3.50 -15.02
N SER A 211 9.55 3.23 -15.32
CA SER A 211 10.66 3.84 -14.59
C SER A 211 11.83 4.19 -15.51
N SER A 212 12.72 5.05 -15.02
CA SER A 212 13.93 5.47 -15.72
C SER A 212 15.01 5.89 -14.74
N PHE A 213 16.29 5.70 -15.12
CA PHE A 213 17.44 6.31 -14.44
C PHE A 213 17.80 7.69 -15.01
N THR A 214 17.12 8.12 -16.07
CA THR A 214 17.36 9.41 -16.72
C THR A 214 16.18 10.33 -16.47
N ALA A 215 16.48 11.56 -16.03
CA ALA A 215 15.47 12.60 -15.87
C ALA A 215 14.72 12.83 -17.19
N PRO A 216 13.39 12.87 -17.19
CA PRO A 216 12.65 13.16 -18.40
C PRO A 216 12.73 14.64 -18.74
N THR A 217 12.82 14.96 -20.02
CA THR A 217 12.71 16.33 -20.53
C THR A 217 11.24 16.68 -20.73
N LEU A 218 10.55 16.97 -19.63
CA LEU A 218 9.15 17.43 -19.63
C LEU A 218 9.08 18.91 -19.23
N THR A 219 8.18 19.66 -19.86
CA THR A 219 7.92 21.07 -19.56
C THR A 219 6.46 21.26 -19.16
N GLY A 220 6.18 22.26 -18.32
CA GLY A 220 4.80 22.58 -17.93
C GLY A 220 4.23 21.68 -16.84
N GLY A 221 5.09 21.06 -16.02
CA GLY A 221 4.67 20.36 -14.81
C GLY A 221 3.91 21.31 -13.88
N VAL A 222 2.84 20.80 -13.28
CA VAL A 222 2.01 21.56 -12.34
C VAL A 222 1.89 20.82 -11.02
N SER A 223 1.69 21.60 -9.96
CA SER A 223 1.26 21.10 -8.64
C SER A 223 2.21 20.06 -8.04
N PRO A 224 3.46 20.45 -7.70
CA PRO A 224 4.41 19.52 -7.10
C PRO A 224 3.91 19.03 -5.74
N VAL A 225 3.97 17.72 -5.55
CA VAL A 225 3.75 17.06 -4.28
C VAL A 225 5.06 16.45 -3.84
N ASN A 226 5.52 16.87 -2.66
CA ASN A 226 6.73 16.37 -2.06
C ASN A 226 6.38 15.46 -0.90
N TYR A 227 7.18 14.42 -0.72
CA TYR A 227 7.14 13.64 0.50
C TYR A 227 8.51 13.13 0.89
N ARG A 228 8.64 12.83 2.18
CA ARG A 228 9.81 12.21 2.77
C ARG A 228 9.39 11.15 3.76
N VAL A 229 10.04 10.00 3.68
CA VAL A 229 9.93 8.93 4.68
C VAL A 229 11.32 8.63 5.21
N THR A 230 11.44 8.54 6.54
CA THR A 230 12.67 8.15 7.23
C THR A 230 12.37 6.96 8.11
N ALA A 231 13.05 5.86 7.86
CA ALA A 231 13.05 4.66 8.70
C ALA A 231 14.32 4.64 9.54
N SER A 232 14.20 4.29 10.83
CA SER A 232 15.33 4.17 11.75
C SER A 232 15.22 2.90 12.60
N TRP A 233 16.34 2.26 12.89
CA TRP A 233 16.39 1.03 13.70
C TRP A 233 17.73 0.87 14.42
N ASP A 234 17.74 0.09 15.50
CA ASP A 234 18.93 -0.28 16.26
C ASP A 234 18.79 -1.72 16.80
N SER A 235 19.49 -2.67 16.16
CA SER A 235 19.45 -4.08 16.55
C SER A 235 20.43 -4.46 17.68
N THR A 236 21.09 -3.51 18.33
CA THR A 236 22.05 -3.81 19.42
C THR A 236 21.45 -4.73 20.48
N ASP A 237 22.10 -5.86 20.79
CA ASP A 237 21.72 -6.75 21.89
C ASP A 237 22.12 -6.12 23.23
N LYS A 238 21.15 -5.54 23.92
CA LYS A 238 21.34 -4.88 25.22
C LYS A 238 21.29 -5.85 26.40
N ARG A 239 21.22 -7.17 26.17
CA ARG A 239 21.25 -8.17 27.25
C ARG A 239 22.65 -8.33 27.81
N ALA A 240 22.72 -8.57 29.12
CA ALA A 240 23.95 -9.05 29.74
C ALA A 240 24.38 -10.39 29.10
N PRO A 241 25.70 -10.66 28.94
CA PRO A 241 26.20 -11.89 28.31
C PRO A 241 25.60 -13.19 28.90
N SER A 242 25.35 -13.22 30.21
CA SER A 242 24.76 -14.35 30.93
C SER A 242 23.29 -14.63 30.61
N LYS A 243 22.60 -13.75 29.88
CA LYS A 243 21.17 -13.86 29.52
C LYS A 243 20.94 -14.19 28.05
N ARG A 244 21.97 -14.60 27.30
CA ARG A 244 21.88 -14.89 25.86
C ARG A 244 21.32 -16.28 25.53
N THR A 245 21.01 -17.14 26.50
CA THR A 245 20.57 -18.53 26.26
C THR A 245 19.05 -18.69 26.16
N GLY A 246 18.58 -19.41 25.13
CA GLY A 246 17.36 -20.24 25.17
C GLY A 246 16.04 -19.64 24.69
N THR A 247 15.96 -18.34 24.39
CA THR A 247 14.77 -17.71 23.79
C THR A 247 15.14 -16.85 22.59
N GLU A 248 14.31 -16.88 21.55
CA GLU A 248 14.37 -15.95 20.42
C GLU A 248 14.27 -14.52 20.97
N TYR A 249 15.36 -13.77 20.87
CA TYR A 249 15.41 -12.40 21.35
C TYR A 249 15.37 -11.45 20.17
N ARG A 250 14.40 -10.53 20.20
CA ARG A 250 14.29 -9.42 19.26
C ARG A 250 14.35 -8.13 20.08
N PRO A 251 15.45 -7.36 20.04
CA PRO A 251 15.54 -6.08 20.75
C PRO A 251 14.35 -5.21 20.32
N ARG A 252 13.62 -4.59 21.25
CA ARG A 252 12.49 -3.71 20.85
C ARG A 252 12.92 -2.58 19.92
N ALA A 253 14.14 -2.09 20.08
CA ALA A 253 14.73 -1.05 19.23
C ALA A 253 15.14 -1.56 17.84
N SER A 254 15.17 -2.89 17.61
CA SER A 254 15.36 -3.44 16.27
C SER A 254 14.12 -3.26 15.42
N TRP A 255 12.96 -2.96 16.02
CA TRP A 255 11.77 -2.61 15.27
C TRP A 255 11.96 -1.24 14.60
N THR A 256 11.64 -1.18 13.32
CA THR A 256 11.75 0.02 12.50
C THR A 256 10.77 1.07 12.99
N ILE A 257 11.27 2.28 13.24
CA ILE A 257 10.46 3.46 13.52
C ILE A 257 10.45 4.30 12.25
N VAL A 258 9.25 4.58 11.73
CA VAL A 258 9.06 5.36 10.49
C VAL A 258 8.47 6.72 10.82
N THR A 259 9.06 7.76 10.25
CA THR A 259 8.54 9.14 10.29
C THR A 259 8.27 9.63 8.88
N GLU A 260 7.15 10.31 8.67
CA GLU A 260 6.72 10.83 7.38
C GLU A 260 6.49 12.34 7.45
N SER A 261 6.81 13.06 6.38
CA SER A 261 6.59 14.51 6.23
C SER A 261 6.36 14.91 4.79
#